data_AF-A0A5B7I393-F1
#
_entry.id   AF-A0A5B7I393-F1
#
_cell.length_a   1.000
_cell.length_b   1.000
_cell.length_c   1.000
_cell.angle_alpha   90.00
_cell.angle_beta   90.00
_cell.angle_gamma   90.00
#
_symmetry.space_group_name_H-M   'P 1'
#
loop_
_entity.id
_entity.type
_entity.pdbx_description
1 polymer ?
#
loop_
_entity_poly.entity_id
_entity_poly.type
_entity_poly.pdbx_seq_one_letter_code
_entity_poly.pdbx_strand_id
1 'polypeptide(L)'
;MRAPTDQYQEHSWLKYTEGLRTALATQSNTFVNEFIEAGGLASLLGFLTQMDDSTFQSSIHMNVIACVKALMNNSNGRKHILAHPTCMNGISQSLTTEHLKTKTLVLEILGGVCLLPGGHKKVLEAMLHFQKHAGERTRFQVREERGKMRGNSEK
;
A
#
# COMPACT_ATOMS: atom_id res chain seq x y z
N MET A 1 7.86 2.09 12.93
CA MET A 1 9.23 2.41 12.50
C MET A 1 9.38 3.92 12.60
N ARG A 2 10.52 4.47 13.01
CA ARG A 2 10.67 5.93 13.16
C ARG A 2 10.87 6.56 11.78
N ALA A 3 10.14 7.63 11.48
CA ALA A 3 10.29 8.42 10.26
C ALA A 3 11.77 8.78 9.99
N PRO A 4 12.19 8.98 8.73
CA PRO A 4 13.51 9.53 8.44
C PRO A 4 13.72 10.82 9.22
N THR A 5 14.78 10.89 10.05
CA THR A 5 15.06 12.08 10.87
C THR A 5 15.79 13.17 10.08
N ASP A 6 16.36 12.82 8.94
CA ASP A 6 17.11 13.71 8.06
C ASP A 6 17.05 13.25 6.59
N GLN A 7 17.53 14.12 5.70
CA GLN A 7 17.55 13.89 4.25
C GLN A 7 18.43 12.70 3.82
N TYR A 8 19.48 12.37 4.57
CA TYR A 8 20.36 11.25 4.26
C TYR A 8 19.67 9.91 4.52
N GLN A 9 18.94 9.82 5.62
CA GLN A 9 18.12 8.65 5.95
C GLN A 9 17.00 8.46 4.93
N GLU A 10 16.32 9.54 4.54
CA GLU A 10 15.28 9.49 3.51
C GLU A 10 15.83 8.99 2.16
N HIS A 11 16.97 9.53 1.72
CA HIS A 11 17.65 9.08 0.51
C HIS A 11 18.03 7.60 0.56
N SER A 12 18.55 7.15 1.71
CA SER A 12 18.90 5.74 1.92
C SER A 12 17.66 4.83 1.83
N TRP A 13 16.56 5.22 2.47
CA TRP A 13 15.30 4.47 2.43
C TRP A 13 14.72 4.40 1.02
N LEU A 14 14.78 5.50 0.28
CA LEU A 14 14.35 5.52 -1.13
C LEU A 14 15.18 4.52 -1.95
N LYS A 15 16.50 4.53 -1.81
CA LYS A 15 17.41 3.59 -2.47
C LYS A 15 17.10 2.13 -2.11
N TYR A 16 16.89 1.83 -0.83
CA TYR A 16 16.58 0.47 -0.38
C TYR A 16 15.23 -0.02 -0.91
N THR A 17 14.19 0.81 -0.82
CA THR A 17 12.84 0.43 -1.28
C THR A 17 12.78 0.30 -2.80
N GLU A 18 13.51 1.13 -3.54
CA GLU A 18 13.61 1.01 -4.99
C GLU A 18 14.39 -0.25 -5.41
N GLY A 19 15.49 -0.56 -4.72
CA GLY A 19 16.25 -1.79 -4.93
C GLY A 19 15.39 -3.02 -4.67
N LEU A 20 14.65 -3.05 -3.57
CA LEU A 20 13.73 -4.15 -3.24
C LEU A 20 12.61 -4.30 -4.29
N ARG A 21 11.98 -3.19 -4.70
CA ARG A 21 10.96 -3.17 -5.76
C ARG A 21 11.50 -3.81 -7.04
N THR A 22 12.71 -3.43 -7.43
CA THR A 22 13.35 -3.94 -8.64
C THR A 22 13.69 -5.42 -8.50
N ALA A 23 14.21 -5.83 -7.35
CA ALA A 23 14.56 -7.23 -7.09
C ALA A 23 13.33 -8.13 -7.13
N LEU A 24 12.24 -7.76 -6.45
CA LEU A 24 10.99 -8.54 -6.46
C LEU A 24 10.35 -8.63 -7.84
N ALA A 25 10.57 -7.64 -8.71
CA ALA A 25 10.01 -7.64 -10.06
C ALA A 25 10.86 -8.39 -11.10
N THR A 26 12.17 -8.52 -10.88
CA THR A 26 13.12 -9.00 -11.91
C THR A 26 13.91 -10.25 -11.53
N GLN A 27 14.04 -10.57 -10.25
CA GLN A 27 14.77 -11.77 -9.80
C GLN A 27 13.94 -13.04 -9.98
N SER A 28 14.59 -14.20 -9.76
CA SER A 28 13.96 -15.51 -9.93
C SER A 28 12.79 -15.74 -8.97
N ASN A 29 11.89 -16.65 -9.35
CA ASN A 29 10.81 -17.09 -8.45
C ASN A 29 11.35 -17.67 -7.13
N THR A 30 12.56 -18.24 -7.14
CA THR A 30 13.26 -18.71 -5.93
C THR A 30 13.50 -17.58 -4.95
N PHE A 31 14.06 -16.45 -5.41
CA PHE A 31 14.29 -15.27 -4.58
C PHE A 31 12.97 -14.76 -3.96
N VAL A 32 11.90 -14.70 -4.76
CA VAL A 32 10.59 -14.26 -4.27
C VAL A 32 10.04 -15.20 -3.19
N ASN A 33 10.21 -16.51 -3.36
CA ASN A 33 9.80 -17.48 -2.36
C ASN A 33 10.61 -17.34 -1.06
N GLU A 34 11.94 -17.24 -1.16
CA GLU A 34 12.83 -17.01 0.00
C GLU A 34 12.46 -15.72 0.74
N PHE A 35 12.15 -14.65 0.02
CA PHE A 35 11.69 -13.39 0.61
C PHE A 35 10.38 -13.57 1.40
N ILE A 36 9.42 -14.32 0.85
CA ILE A 36 8.14 -14.60 1.52
C ILE A 36 8.36 -15.47 2.76
N GLU A 37 9.19 -16.51 2.66
CA GLU A 37 9.52 -17.43 3.75
C GLU A 37 10.26 -16.72 4.89
N ALA A 38 11.09 -15.73 4.58
CA ALA A 38 11.72 -14.84 5.56
C ALA A 38 10.75 -13.83 6.21
N GLY A 39 9.45 -13.92 5.94
CA GLY A 39 8.44 -13.01 6.50
C GLY A 39 8.38 -11.65 5.80
N GLY A 40 8.94 -11.51 4.60
CA GLY A 40 9.04 -10.24 3.88
C GLY A 40 7.71 -9.56 3.63
N LEU A 41 6.64 -10.31 3.32
CA LEU A 41 5.29 -9.74 3.17
C LEU A 41 4.79 -9.10 4.47
N ALA A 42 4.97 -9.78 5.61
CA ALA A 42 4.55 -9.25 6.91
C ALA A 42 5.34 -7.97 7.26
N SER A 43 6.63 -7.94 6.94
CA SER A 43 7.48 -6.75 7.11
C SER A 43 7.01 -5.57 6.25
N LEU A 44 6.64 -5.82 4.98
CA LEU A 44 6.08 -4.77 4.10
C LEU A 44 4.75 -4.23 4.67
N LEU A 45 3.86 -5.11 5.14
CA LEU A 45 2.58 -4.69 5.75
C LEU A 45 2.79 -3.96 7.08
N GLY A 46 3.74 -4.39 7.89
CA GLY A 46 4.14 -3.68 9.11
C GLY A 46 4.70 -2.28 8.80
N PHE A 47 5.43 -2.14 7.71
CA PHE A 47 5.88 -0.83 7.23
C PHE A 47 4.69 0.04 6.80
N LEU A 48 3.73 -0.52 6.05
CA LEU A 48 2.53 0.20 5.62
C LEU A 48 1.71 0.77 6.79
N THR A 49 1.64 0.05 7.91
CA THR A 49 0.83 0.45 9.06
C THR A 49 1.54 1.38 10.04
N GLN A 50 2.87 1.48 9.97
CA GLN A 50 3.66 2.25 10.93
C GLN A 50 4.36 3.47 10.34
N MET A 51 4.18 3.74 9.05
CA MET A 51 4.76 4.92 8.42
C MET A 51 4.07 6.20 8.91
N ASP A 52 4.85 7.26 9.02
CA ASP A 52 4.35 8.61 9.32
C ASP A 52 3.75 9.28 8.07
N ASP A 53 3.08 10.41 8.26
CA ASP A 53 2.42 11.14 7.17
C ASP A 53 3.39 11.59 6.06
N SER A 54 4.63 11.98 6.39
CA SER A 54 5.62 12.37 5.38
C SER A 54 6.01 11.18 4.52
N THR A 55 6.33 10.04 5.13
CA THR A 55 6.65 8.80 4.41
C THR A 55 5.44 8.29 3.62
N PHE A 56 4.23 8.43 4.16
CA PHE A 56 2.98 8.01 3.53
C PHE A 56 2.66 8.79 2.26
N GLN A 57 3.07 10.05 2.17
CA GLN A 57 2.90 10.87 0.97
C GLN A 57 4.09 10.80 0.00
N SER A 58 5.13 10.01 0.30
CA SER A 58 6.36 9.97 -0.49
C SER A 58 6.47 8.77 -1.44
N SER A 59 7.49 8.81 -2.29
CA SER A 59 7.86 7.70 -3.19
C SER A 59 8.26 6.42 -2.43
N ILE A 60 8.60 6.50 -1.14
CA ILE A 60 8.92 5.34 -0.32
C ILE A 60 7.67 4.46 -0.15
N HIS A 61 6.53 5.07 0.19
CA HIS A 61 5.25 4.36 0.24
C HIS A 61 4.88 3.77 -1.13
N MET A 62 5.04 4.53 -2.21
CA MET A 62 4.82 4.04 -3.57
C MET A 62 5.67 2.79 -3.87
N ASN A 63 6.96 2.79 -3.52
CA ASN A 63 7.85 1.66 -3.75
C ASN A 63 7.42 0.42 -2.95
N VAL A 64 6.98 0.59 -1.70
CA VAL A 64 6.48 -0.52 -0.86
C VAL A 64 5.20 -1.13 -1.47
N ILE A 65 4.28 -0.30 -1.97
CA ILE A 65 3.09 -0.81 -2.69
C ILE A 65 3.50 -1.52 -3.99
N ALA A 66 4.50 -1.00 -4.71
CA ALA A 66 5.03 -1.66 -5.91
C ALA A 66 5.69 -3.02 -5.59
N CYS A 67 6.34 -3.18 -4.43
CA CYS A 67 6.82 -4.48 -3.95
C CYS A 67 5.66 -5.47 -3.79
N VAL A 68 4.55 -5.04 -3.18
CA VAL A 68 3.35 -5.88 -3.04
C VAL A 68 2.75 -6.24 -4.41
N LYS A 69 2.72 -5.30 -5.36
CA LYS A 69 2.32 -5.56 -6.75
C LYS A 69 3.22 -6.61 -7.42
N ALA A 70 4.53 -6.54 -7.21
CA ALA A 70 5.46 -7.53 -7.75
C ALA A 70 5.19 -8.94 -7.16
N LEU A 71 4.94 -9.04 -5.85
CA LEU A 71 4.54 -10.30 -5.21
C LEU A 71 3.24 -10.87 -5.79
N MET A 72 2.28 -10.01 -6.15
CA MET A 72 1.05 -10.42 -6.83
C MET A 72 1.27 -11.00 -8.24
N ASN A 73 2.41 -10.74 -8.87
CA ASN A 73 2.74 -11.35 -10.16
C ASN A 73 3.33 -12.76 -10.00
N ASN A 74 3.76 -13.14 -8.79
CA ASN A 74 4.25 -14.47 -8.46
C ASN A 74 3.10 -15.37 -7.96
N SER A 75 3.08 -16.65 -8.35
CA SER A 75 2.00 -17.58 -7.96
C SER A 75 1.97 -17.85 -6.46
N ASN A 76 3.13 -17.96 -5.80
CA ASN A 76 3.23 -18.15 -4.37
C ASN A 76 2.90 -16.84 -3.62
N GLY A 77 3.43 -15.71 -4.07
CA GLY A 77 3.11 -14.38 -3.53
C GLY A 77 1.60 -14.10 -3.52
N ARG A 78 0.89 -14.41 -4.61
CA ARG A 78 -0.58 -14.33 -4.66
C ARG A 78 -1.27 -15.16 -3.57
N LYS A 79 -0.84 -16.41 -3.36
CA LYS A 79 -1.42 -17.28 -2.32
C LYS A 79 -1.26 -16.66 -0.93
N HIS A 80 -0.06 -16.17 -0.60
CA HIS A 80 0.22 -15.54 0.68
C HIS A 80 -0.59 -14.25 0.89
N ILE A 81 -0.69 -13.41 -0.14
CA ILE A 81 -1.48 -12.17 -0.07
C ILE A 81 -2.97 -12.46 0.15
N LEU A 82 -3.53 -13.45 -0.55
CA LEU A 82 -4.93 -13.85 -0.39
C LEU A 82 -5.21 -14.51 0.95
N ALA A 83 -4.26 -15.27 1.49
CA ALA A 83 -4.37 -15.94 2.78
C ALA A 83 -4.23 -14.96 3.96
N HIS A 84 -3.48 -13.86 3.78
CA HIS A 84 -3.22 -12.92 4.86
C HIS A 84 -4.47 -12.09 5.23
N PRO A 85 -4.97 -12.16 6.47
CA PRO A 85 -6.30 -11.66 6.84
C PRO A 85 -6.45 -10.13 6.69
N THR A 86 -5.39 -9.38 6.96
CA THR A 86 -5.43 -7.91 6.97
C THR A 86 -4.68 -7.26 5.79
N CYS A 87 -4.14 -8.06 4.87
CA CYS A 87 -3.31 -7.55 3.78
C CYS A 87 -4.09 -6.60 2.88
N MET A 88 -5.30 -7.03 2.45
CA MET A 88 -6.19 -6.20 1.63
C MET A 88 -6.61 -4.91 2.35
N ASN A 89 -6.84 -4.97 3.67
CA ASN A 89 -7.23 -3.79 4.45
C ASN A 89 -6.09 -2.77 4.48
N GLY A 90 -4.85 -3.20 4.71
CA GLY A 90 -3.67 -2.32 4.67
C GLY A 90 -3.47 -1.69 3.30
N ILE A 91 -3.57 -2.48 2.23
CA ILE A 91 -3.46 -1.98 0.84
C ILE A 91 -4.56 -0.96 0.53
N SER A 92 -5.81 -1.22 0.94
CA SER A 92 -6.91 -0.29 0.70
C SER A 92 -6.76 1.04 1.43
N GLN A 93 -6.17 1.05 2.65
CA GLN A 93 -5.92 2.27 3.40
C GLN A 93 -4.95 3.21 2.67
N SER A 94 -4.02 2.66 1.89
CA SER A 94 -3.12 3.44 1.03
C SER A 94 -3.84 4.29 -0.03
N LEU A 95 -5.15 4.13 -0.25
CA LEU A 95 -5.94 5.03 -1.11
C LEU A 95 -6.11 6.45 -0.52
N THR A 96 -5.87 6.66 0.77
CA THR A 96 -5.96 8.00 1.40
C THR A 96 -4.77 8.92 1.11
N THR A 97 -3.69 8.40 0.51
CA THR A 97 -2.54 9.23 0.07
C THR A 97 -2.99 10.26 -0.96
N GLU A 98 -2.25 11.35 -1.13
CA GLU A 98 -2.41 12.30 -2.25
C GLU A 98 -1.57 11.86 -3.46
N HIS A 99 -0.61 10.94 -3.27
CA HIS A 99 0.30 10.49 -4.31
C HIS A 99 -0.40 9.61 -5.35
N LEU A 100 -0.72 10.20 -6.51
CA LEU A 100 -1.53 9.57 -7.57
C LEU A 100 -0.97 8.22 -8.05
N LYS A 101 0.35 8.09 -8.23
CA LYS A 101 0.94 6.82 -8.68
C LYS A 101 0.72 5.70 -7.67
N THR A 102 0.72 6.04 -6.37
CA THR A 102 0.43 5.06 -5.32
C THR A 102 -1.02 4.59 -5.41
N LYS A 103 -1.98 5.51 -5.60
CA LYS A 103 -3.39 5.14 -5.83
C LYS A 103 -3.56 4.23 -7.03
N THR A 104 -2.90 4.52 -8.14
CA THR A 104 -2.94 3.67 -9.33
C THR A 104 -2.47 2.26 -9.03
N LEU A 105 -1.32 2.10 -8.37
CA LEU A 105 -0.80 0.78 -7.99
C LEU A 105 -1.75 0.03 -7.07
N VAL A 106 -2.35 0.71 -6.08
CA VAL A 106 -3.35 0.11 -5.19
C VAL A 106 -4.56 -0.38 -5.97
N LEU A 107 -5.10 0.44 -6.87
CA LEU A 107 -6.26 0.08 -7.70
C LEU A 107 -5.93 -1.07 -8.67
N GLU A 108 -4.73 -1.12 -9.24
CA GLU A 108 -4.28 -2.25 -10.07
C GLU A 108 -4.20 -3.56 -9.26
N ILE A 109 -3.71 -3.51 -8.02
CA ILE A 109 -3.69 -4.68 -7.13
C ILE A 109 -5.12 -5.13 -6.82
N LEU A 110 -5.99 -4.22 -6.38
CA LEU A 110 -7.38 -4.53 -6.03
C LEU A 110 -8.15 -5.07 -7.24
N GLY A 111 -8.00 -4.45 -8.40
CA GLY A 111 -8.59 -4.90 -9.66
C GLY A 111 -8.10 -6.29 -10.06
N GLY A 112 -6.79 -6.56 -9.94
CA GLY A 112 -6.22 -7.88 -10.20
C GLY A 112 -6.75 -8.95 -9.24
N VAL A 113 -6.89 -8.63 -7.94
CA VAL A 113 -7.47 -9.54 -6.94
C VAL A 113 -8.94 -9.83 -7.23
N CYS A 114 -9.73 -8.85 -7.67
CA CYS A 114 -11.14 -9.04 -8.02
C CYS A 114 -11.37 -10.14 -9.05
N LEU A 115 -10.42 -10.35 -9.98
CA LEU A 115 -10.49 -11.35 -11.03
C LEU A 115 -10.10 -12.76 -10.56
N LEU A 116 -9.58 -12.91 -9.34
CA LEU A 116 -9.25 -14.21 -8.76
C LEU A 116 -10.47 -14.87 -8.11
N PRO A 117 -10.54 -16.21 -8.06
CA PRO A 117 -11.63 -16.93 -7.40
C PRO A 117 -11.81 -16.47 -5.94
N GLY A 118 -13.01 -15.97 -5.61
CA GLY A 118 -13.33 -15.43 -4.28
C GLY A 118 -12.64 -14.09 -3.92
N GLY A 119 -11.79 -13.55 -4.79
CA GLY A 119 -11.05 -12.32 -4.54
C GLY A 119 -11.94 -11.06 -4.52
N HIS A 120 -12.98 -11.01 -5.37
CA HIS A 120 -13.98 -9.93 -5.37
C HIS A 120 -14.62 -9.72 -3.98
N LYS A 121 -14.93 -10.80 -3.25
CA LYS A 121 -15.50 -10.71 -1.90
C LYS A 121 -14.51 -10.09 -0.92
N LYS A 122 -13.23 -10.51 -0.97
CA LYS A 122 -12.16 -9.93 -0.14
C LYS A 122 -11.94 -8.44 -0.42
N VAL A 123 -11.98 -8.03 -1.70
CA VAL A 123 -11.88 -6.61 -2.07
C VAL A 123 -13.07 -5.82 -1.54
N LEU A 124 -14.30 -6.35 -1.66
CA LEU A 124 -15.48 -5.69 -1.10
C LEU A 124 -15.42 -5.55 0.43
N GLU A 125 -14.92 -6.55 1.14
CA GLU A 125 -14.67 -6.52 2.59
C GLU A 125 -13.61 -5.48 2.95
N ALA A 126 -12.51 -5.41 2.20
CA ALA A 126 -11.49 -4.39 2.39
C ALA A 126 -12.02 -2.98 2.15
N MET A 127 -12.85 -2.78 1.12
CA MET A 127 -13.47 -1.48 0.85
C MET A 127 -14.53 -1.09 1.89
N LEU A 128 -15.20 -2.07 2.53
CA LEU A 128 -16.04 -1.80 3.71
C LEU A 128 -15.21 -1.32 4.90
N HIS A 129 -14.03 -1.92 5.10
CA HIS A 129 -13.09 -1.47 6.13
C HIS A 129 -12.56 -0.07 5.80
N PHE A 130 -12.18 0.17 4.56
CA PHE A 130 -11.71 1.46 4.07
C PHE A 130 -12.74 2.56 4.27
N GLN A 131 -14.01 2.31 3.96
CA GLN A 131 -15.09 3.29 4.17
C GLN A 131 -15.11 3.81 5.61
N LYS A 132 -15.00 2.92 6.59
CA LYS A 132 -14.95 3.29 8.02
C LYS A 132 -13.68 4.05 8.36
N HIS A 133 -12.55 3.61 7.81
CA HIS A 133 -11.25 4.24 8.04
C HIS A 133 -11.16 5.66 7.48
N ALA A 134 -11.61 5.88 6.24
CA ALA A 134 -11.58 7.17 5.56
C ALA A 134 -12.76 8.09 5.95
N GLY A 135 -13.72 7.58 6.73
CA GLY A 135 -14.94 8.30 7.09
C GLY A 135 -15.83 8.63 5.89
N GLU A 136 -15.88 7.75 4.88
CA GLU A 136 -16.74 7.90 3.71
C GLU A 136 -18.21 7.63 4.10
N ARG A 137 -19.17 8.40 3.53
CA ARG A 137 -20.60 8.16 3.78
C ARG A 137 -21.05 6.83 3.18
N THR A 138 -20.51 6.49 2.01
CA THR A 138 -20.72 5.22 1.29
C THR A 138 -19.41 4.74 0.72
N ARG A 139 -19.22 3.42 0.56
CA ARG A 139 -18.03 2.86 -0.13
C ARG A 139 -17.82 3.53 -1.48
N PHE A 140 -16.55 3.74 -1.85
CA PHE A 140 -16.11 4.27 -3.15
C PHE A 140 -16.47 5.75 -3.37
N GLN A 141 -16.75 6.50 -2.31
CA GLN A 141 -17.01 7.92 -2.43
C GLN A 141 -15.70 8.70 -2.54
N VAL A 142 -15.37 9.17 -3.74
CA VAL A 142 -14.23 10.07 -3.94
C VAL A 142 -14.45 11.34 -3.11
N ARG A 143 -13.63 11.52 -2.08
CA ARG A 143 -13.61 12.76 -1.31
C ARG A 143 -12.81 13.77 -2.12
N GLU A 144 -13.50 14.68 -2.81
CA GLU A 144 -12.87 15.96 -3.18
C GLU A 144 -12.47 16.65 -1.88
N GLU A 145 -11.20 16.98 -1.74
CA GLU A 145 -10.71 17.84 -0.69
C GLU A 145 -11.42 19.19 -0.83
N ARG A 146 -12.48 19.39 -0.04
CA ARG A 146 -12.96 20.73 0.25
C ARG A 146 -11.79 21.44 0.91
N GLY A 147 -11.13 22.29 0.12
CA GLY A 147 -10.08 23.18 0.56
C GLY A 147 -10.47 23.79 1.90
N LYS A 148 -9.49 23.85 2.79
CA LYS A 148 -9.57 24.51 4.08
C LYS A 148 -9.85 26.00 3.85
N MET A 149 -11.11 26.36 3.63
CA MET A 149 -11.63 27.70 3.85
C MET A 149 -11.59 27.92 5.37
N ARG A 150 -10.42 28.31 5.86
CA ARG A 150 -10.32 29.06 7.11
C ARG A 150 -11.08 30.36 6.87
N GLY A 151 -12.34 30.38 7.28
CA GLY A 151 -13.00 31.64 7.58
C GLY A 151 -12.18 32.32 8.66
N ASN A 152 -11.52 33.42 8.30
CA ASN A 152 -11.20 34.44 9.28
C ASN A 152 -12.55 35.02 9.69
N SER A 153 -13.09 34.52 10.79
CA SER A 153 -14.11 35.25 11.53
C SER A 153 -13.41 36.39 12.23
N GLU A 154 -13.65 37.59 11.75
CA GLU A 154 -13.44 38.83 12.47
C GLU A 154 -13.96 38.71 13.91
N LYS A 155 -13.09 39.06 14.86
CA LYS A 155 -13.41 39.81 16.08
C LYS A 155 -12.10 40.28 16.72
#